data_AF-A0A2S7KTB4-F1
#
_entry.id   AF-A0A2S7KTB4-F1
#
_cell.length_a   1.000
_cell.length_b   1.000
_cell.length_c   1.000
_cell.angle_alpha   90.00
_cell.angle_beta   90.00
_cell.angle_gamma   90.00
#
_symmetry.space_group_name_H-M   'P 1'
#
loop_
_entity.id
_entity.type
_entity.pdbx_description
1 polymer ?
#
loop_
_entity_poly.entity_id
_entity_poly.type
_entity_poly.pdbx_seq_one_letter_code
_entity_poly.pdbx_strand_id
1 'polypeptide(L)'
;MNYKRALKTAVSIWVMGVLLFVIAAMLPLSDNPELQANISLALAFIPLGWYGAKYYYKKGSTTPVYQLAFLLVFVAALLDALITVPIFFFPMGVDHQTFFGAIEFWLLIAEYAGIVILYDYLNRKKELRTA
;
A
#
# COMPACT_ATOMS: atom_id res chain seq x y z
N MET A 1 18.83 -6.66 0.21
CA MET A 1 17.68 -5.81 0.58
C MET A 1 18.01 -4.98 1.81
N ASN A 2 17.70 -3.68 1.82
CA ASN A 2 17.84 -2.84 3.02
C ASN A 2 16.53 -2.88 3.82
N TYR A 3 16.41 -3.85 4.73
CA TYR A 3 15.17 -4.09 5.49
C TYR A 3 14.72 -2.89 6.31
N LYS A 4 15.64 -2.15 6.94
CA LYS A 4 15.30 -0.94 7.72
C LYS A 4 14.60 0.10 6.86
N ARG A 5 15.11 0.34 5.65
CA ARG A 5 14.48 1.29 4.71
C ARG A 5 13.16 0.74 4.19
N ALA A 6 13.11 -0.54 3.81
CA ALA A 6 11.91 -1.16 3.29
C ALA A 6 10.76 -1.12 4.31
N LEU A 7 11.04 -1.48 5.57
CA LEU A 7 10.07 -1.43 6.67
C LEU A 7 9.61 0.00 6.94
N LYS A 8 10.54 0.97 6.99
CA LYS A 8 10.17 2.39 7.16
C LYS A 8 9.25 2.85 6.02
N THR A 9 9.54 2.48 4.78
CA THR A 9 8.70 2.79 3.62
C THR A 9 7.32 2.16 3.75
N ALA A 10 7.26 0.86 4.06
CA ALA A 10 5.99 0.12 4.20
C ALA A 10 5.09 0.73 5.27
N VAL A 11 5.63 0.95 6.48
CA VAL A 11 4.89 1.54 7.59
C VAL A 11 4.43 2.95 7.24
N SER A 12 5.27 3.76 6.60
CA SER A 12 4.88 5.14 6.21
C SER A 12 3.71 5.13 5.23
N ILE A 13 3.75 4.25 4.22
CA ILE A 13 2.68 4.13 3.22
C ILE A 13 1.41 3.60 3.86
N TRP A 14 1.53 2.59 4.72
CA TRP A 14 0.39 2.03 5.44
C TRP A 14 -0.29 3.10 6.33
N VAL A 15 0.48 3.88 7.10
CA VAL A 15 -0.07 4.98 7.92
C VAL A 15 -0.81 5.99 7.04
N MET A 16 -0.20 6.43 5.93
CA MET A 16 -0.85 7.37 5.02
C MET A 16 -2.12 6.76 4.39
N GLY A 17 -2.07 5.49 4.01
CA GLY A 17 -3.20 4.76 3.43
C GLY A 17 -4.38 4.65 4.39
N VAL A 18 -4.15 4.20 5.63
CA VAL A 18 -5.20 4.11 6.66
C VAL A 18 -5.78 5.48 6.98
N LEU A 19 -4.96 6.52 7.12
CA LEU A 19 -5.46 7.88 7.35
C LEU A 19 -6.34 8.36 6.21
N LEU A 20 -5.93 8.16 4.96
CA LEU A 20 -6.72 8.54 3.79
C LEU A 20 -8.02 7.73 3.70
N PHE A 21 -7.98 6.44 3.99
CA PHE A 21 -9.16 5.59 4.02
C PHE A 21 -10.18 6.09 5.06
N VAL A 22 -9.73 6.33 6.30
CA VAL A 22 -10.61 6.81 7.38
C VAL A 22 -11.18 8.20 7.06
N ILE A 23 -10.35 9.14 6.59
CA ILE A 23 -10.82 10.46 6.19
C ILE A 23 -11.83 10.36 5.06
N ALA A 24 -11.54 9.55 4.04
CA ALA A 24 -12.46 9.32 2.93
C ALA A 24 -13.79 8.72 3.40
N ALA A 25 -13.78 7.75 4.32
CA ALA A 25 -15.01 7.16 4.87
C ALA A 25 -15.89 8.16 5.64
N MET A 26 -15.31 9.22 6.20
CA MET A 26 -16.04 10.25 6.95
C MET A 26 -16.65 11.35 6.08
N LEU A 27 -16.21 11.51 4.83
CA LEU A 27 -16.73 12.54 3.95
C LEU A 27 -18.08 12.10 3.34
N PRO A 28 -19.12 12.95 3.35
CA PRO A 28 -20.42 12.61 2.80
C PRO A 28 -20.46 12.78 1.27
N LEU A 29 -19.62 12.04 0.54
CA LEU A 29 -19.55 12.09 -0.93
C LEU A 29 -20.35 10.96 -1.61
N SER A 30 -20.72 9.92 -0.87
CA SER A 30 -21.42 8.74 -1.36
C SER A 30 -22.27 8.09 -0.28
N ASP A 31 -23.37 7.42 -0.68
CA ASP A 31 -24.18 6.57 0.18
C ASP A 31 -23.47 5.26 0.57
N ASN A 32 -22.34 4.95 -0.07
CA ASN A 32 -21.47 3.83 0.29
C ASN A 32 -20.08 4.34 0.74
N PRO A 33 -19.91 4.66 2.04
CA PRO A 33 -18.65 5.18 2.57
C PRO A 33 -17.46 4.22 2.41
N GLU A 34 -17.70 2.91 2.47
CA GLU A 34 -16.65 1.90 2.32
C GLU A 34 -16.11 1.87 0.89
N LEU A 35 -17.00 1.83 -0.11
CA LEU A 35 -16.62 1.87 -1.51
C LEU A 35 -15.87 3.18 -1.84
N GLN A 36 -16.36 4.30 -1.33
CA GLN A 36 -15.71 5.60 -1.45
C GLN A 36 -14.29 5.60 -0.87
N ALA A 37 -14.10 5.02 0.31
CA ALA A 37 -12.81 4.92 0.97
C ALA A 37 -11.85 3.99 0.21
N ASN A 38 -12.33 2.86 -0.29
CA ASN A 38 -11.55 1.94 -1.12
C ASN A 38 -11.09 2.59 -2.43
N ILE A 39 -11.98 3.30 -3.14
CA ILE A 39 -11.62 4.06 -4.36
C ILE A 39 -10.59 5.14 -4.04
N SER A 40 -10.77 5.87 -2.95
CA SER A 40 -9.84 6.92 -2.53
C SER A 40 -8.45 6.34 -2.22
N LEU A 41 -8.41 5.19 -1.56
CA LEU A 41 -7.16 4.48 -1.25
C LEU A 41 -6.47 3.96 -2.51
N ALA A 42 -7.22 3.38 -3.45
CA ALA A 42 -6.70 2.91 -4.73
C ALA A 42 -5.99 4.04 -5.51
N LEU A 43 -6.68 5.18 -5.65
CA LEU A 43 -6.11 6.37 -6.27
C LEU A 43 -4.86 6.88 -5.53
N ALA A 44 -4.86 6.83 -4.20
CA ALA A 44 -3.73 7.25 -3.39
C ALA A 44 -2.51 6.30 -3.50
N PHE A 45 -2.73 4.99 -3.70
CA PHE A 45 -1.65 4.04 -3.86
C PHE A 45 -0.77 4.34 -5.08
N ILE A 46 -1.32 4.94 -6.14
CA ILE A 46 -0.54 5.32 -7.34
C ILE A 46 0.65 6.22 -6.97
N PRO A 47 0.45 7.46 -6.44
CA PRO A 47 1.56 8.29 -6.03
C PRO A 47 2.32 7.70 -4.84
N LEU A 48 1.65 7.10 -3.85
CA LEU A 48 2.32 6.60 -2.64
C LEU A 48 3.29 5.44 -2.95
N GLY A 49 2.85 4.46 -3.74
CA GLY A 49 3.68 3.35 -4.16
C GLY A 49 4.84 3.79 -5.04
N TRP A 50 4.60 4.72 -5.95
CA TRP A 50 5.65 5.30 -6.80
C TRP A 50 6.71 6.04 -5.96
N TYR A 51 6.30 6.91 -5.05
CA TYR A 51 7.22 7.63 -4.16
C TYR A 51 7.94 6.68 -3.19
N GLY A 52 7.25 5.66 -2.70
CA GLY A 52 7.83 4.61 -1.85
C GLY A 52 8.96 3.86 -2.54
N ALA A 53 8.71 3.39 -3.76
CA ALA A 53 9.70 2.73 -4.59
C ALA A 53 10.88 3.66 -4.89
N LYS A 54 10.60 4.90 -5.32
CA LYS A 54 11.62 5.93 -5.56
C LYS A 54 12.50 6.19 -4.34
N TYR A 55 11.90 6.38 -3.18
CA TYR A 55 12.62 6.60 -1.93
C TYR A 55 13.47 5.40 -1.54
N TYR A 56 12.94 4.17 -1.71
CA TYR A 56 13.69 2.96 -1.42
C TYR A 56 14.94 2.84 -2.31
N TYR A 57 14.78 3.08 -3.62
CA TYR A 57 15.84 2.91 -4.62
C TYR A 57 16.85 4.06 -4.71
N LYS A 58 16.56 5.25 -4.17
CA LYS A 58 17.40 6.49 -4.25
C LYS A 58 18.90 6.33 -3.93
N LYS A 59 19.34 5.28 -3.24
CA LYS A 59 20.77 5.02 -2.95
C LYS A 59 21.33 3.81 -3.72
N GLY A 60 20.89 3.59 -4.96
CA GLY A 60 21.42 2.54 -5.83
C GLY A 60 21.15 1.11 -5.34
N SER A 61 20.02 0.88 -4.66
CA SER A 61 19.67 -0.45 -4.17
C SER A 61 19.52 -1.43 -5.35
N THR A 62 20.23 -2.56 -5.30
CA THR A 62 20.13 -3.62 -6.32
C THR A 62 19.02 -4.63 -6.04
N THR A 63 18.21 -4.38 -5.00
CA THR A 63 17.15 -5.31 -4.56
C THR A 63 16.17 -5.59 -5.69
N PRO A 64 15.89 -6.86 -6.01
CA PRO A 64 14.87 -7.19 -7.00
C PRO A 64 13.50 -6.63 -6.62
N VAL A 65 12.80 -6.03 -7.57
CA VAL A 65 11.54 -5.30 -7.29
C VAL A 65 10.45 -6.17 -6.71
N TYR A 66 10.34 -7.44 -7.12
CA TYR A 66 9.35 -8.37 -6.57
C TYR A 66 9.58 -8.65 -5.08
N GLN A 67 10.84 -8.64 -4.60
CA GLN A 67 11.14 -8.79 -3.17
C GLN A 67 10.70 -7.55 -2.38
N LEU A 68 10.91 -6.36 -2.96
CA LEU A 68 10.45 -5.12 -2.35
C LEU A 68 8.93 -5.08 -2.30
N ALA A 69 8.26 -5.29 -3.44
CA ALA A 69 6.81 -5.30 -3.54
C ALA A 69 6.18 -6.28 -2.55
N PHE A 70 6.68 -7.53 -2.51
CA PHE A 70 6.22 -8.54 -1.55
C PHE A 70 6.37 -8.07 -0.10
N LEU A 71 7.54 -7.53 0.28
CA LEU A 71 7.74 -7.06 1.64
C LEU A 71 6.81 -5.89 1.98
N LEU A 72 6.63 -4.93 1.07
CA LEU A 72 5.77 -3.78 1.29
C LEU A 72 4.30 -4.20 1.52
N VAL A 73 3.76 -5.08 0.67
CA VAL A 73 2.38 -5.56 0.82
C VAL A 73 2.22 -6.50 2.01
N PHE A 74 3.21 -7.34 2.30
CA PHE A 74 3.19 -8.23 3.46
C PHE A 74 3.15 -7.44 4.76
N VAL A 75 3.98 -6.41 4.90
CA VAL A 75 3.98 -5.53 6.07
C VAL A 75 2.64 -4.79 6.18
N ALA A 76 2.09 -4.29 5.07
CA ALA A 76 0.79 -3.62 5.10
C ALA A 76 -0.32 -4.58 5.57
N ALA A 77 -0.43 -5.77 4.98
CA ALA A 77 -1.42 -6.77 5.38
C ALA A 77 -1.26 -7.23 6.85
N LEU A 78 -0.01 -7.35 7.32
CA LEU A 78 0.26 -7.66 8.73
C LEU A 78 -0.21 -6.54 9.65
N LEU A 79 0.05 -5.28 9.29
CA LEU A 79 -0.44 -4.13 10.05
C LEU A 79 -1.97 -4.04 10.00
N ASP A 80 -2.60 -4.43 8.90
CA ASP A 80 -4.05 -4.52 8.83
C ASP A 80 -4.61 -5.57 9.79
N ALA A 81 -4.00 -6.75 9.85
CA ALA A 81 -4.40 -7.79 10.79
C ALA A 81 -4.24 -7.36 12.26
N LEU A 82 -3.16 -6.64 12.56
CA LEU A 82 -2.79 -6.24 13.93
C LEU A 82 -3.48 -4.95 14.40
N ILE A 83 -3.78 -4.03 13.48
CA ILE A 83 -4.21 -2.68 13.80
C ILE A 83 -5.49 -2.31 13.06
N THR A 84 -5.50 -2.37 11.72
CA THR A 84 -6.65 -1.86 10.96
C THR A 84 -7.94 -2.59 11.31
N VAL A 85 -7.89 -3.92 11.31
CA VAL A 85 -9.05 -4.76 11.59
C VAL A 85 -9.52 -4.60 13.04
N PRO A 86 -8.65 -4.78 14.07
CA PRO A 86 -9.10 -4.67 15.47
C PRO A 86 -9.57 -3.27 15.87
N ILE A 87 -8.98 -2.21 15.32
CA ILE A 87 -9.28 -0.84 15.74
C ILE A 87 -10.44 -0.24 14.95
N PHE A 88 -10.49 -0.42 13.63
CA PHE A 88 -11.48 0.26 12.79
C PHE A 88 -12.64 -0.65 12.39
N PHE A 89 -12.39 -1.92 12.06
CA PHE A 89 -13.41 -2.80 11.49
C PHE A 89 -14.17 -3.64 12.52
N PHE A 90 -13.51 -4.11 13.58
CA PHE A 90 -14.18 -4.84 14.67
C PHE A 90 -15.35 -4.06 15.30
N PRO A 91 -15.23 -2.75 15.59
CA PRO A 91 -16.36 -1.95 16.08
C PRO A 91 -17.56 -1.89 15.10
N MET A 92 -17.32 -2.13 13.82
CA MET A 92 -18.34 -2.19 12.77
C MET A 92 -18.88 -3.61 12.53
N GLY A 93 -18.44 -4.59 13.31
CA GLY A 93 -18.85 -6.00 13.19
C GLY A 93 -18.14 -6.79 12.09
N VAL A 94 -17.06 -6.25 11.51
CA VAL A 94 -16.28 -6.93 10.46
C VAL A 94 -15.07 -7.60 11.08
N ASP A 95 -15.00 -8.94 11.01
CA ASP A 95 -13.89 -9.72 11.54
C ASP A 95 -12.74 -9.91 10.54
N HIS A 96 -11.65 -10.55 10.98
CA HIS A 96 -10.49 -10.83 10.10
C HIS A 96 -10.86 -11.70 8.90
N GLN A 97 -11.73 -12.70 9.09
CA GLN A 97 -12.14 -13.60 8.01
C GLN A 97 -12.90 -12.84 6.93
N THR A 98 -13.83 -11.97 7.32
CA THR A 98 -14.61 -11.14 6.42
C THR A 98 -13.71 -10.12 5.71
N PHE A 99 -12.84 -9.42 6.43
CA PHE A 99 -11.93 -8.44 5.86
C PHE A 99 -10.95 -9.05 4.84
N PHE A 100 -10.24 -10.12 5.22
CA PHE A 100 -9.29 -10.78 4.31
C PHE A 100 -9.95 -11.69 3.27
N GLY A 101 -11.24 -12.00 3.44
CA GLY A 101 -12.06 -12.68 2.44
C GLY A 101 -12.58 -11.75 1.34
N ALA A 102 -12.54 -10.43 1.57
CA ALA A 102 -13.06 -9.43 0.64
C ALA A 102 -12.16 -9.30 -0.61
N ILE A 103 -12.76 -9.24 -1.79
CA ILE A 103 -12.01 -9.15 -3.05
C ILE A 103 -11.32 -7.79 -3.19
N GLU A 104 -11.91 -6.75 -2.63
CA GLU A 104 -11.46 -5.37 -2.60
C GLU A 104 -10.08 -5.26 -1.94
N PHE A 105 -9.87 -5.99 -0.83
CA PHE A 105 -8.58 -6.07 -0.15
C PHE A 105 -7.48 -6.62 -1.09
N TRP A 106 -7.76 -7.73 -1.78
CA TRP A 106 -6.79 -8.35 -2.67
C TRP A 106 -6.51 -7.53 -3.93
N LEU A 107 -7.51 -6.81 -4.44
CA LEU A 107 -7.34 -5.85 -5.54
C LEU A 107 -6.41 -4.71 -5.14
N LEU A 108 -6.59 -4.13 -3.94
CA LEU A 108 -5.72 -3.09 -3.40
C LEU A 108 -4.27 -3.57 -3.19
N ILE A 109 -4.10 -4.79 -2.67
CA ILE A 109 -2.77 -5.42 -2.52
C ILE A 109 -2.10 -5.63 -3.88
N ALA A 110 -2.84 -6.15 -4.87
CA ALA A 110 -2.33 -6.38 -6.22
C ALA A 110 -1.97 -5.07 -6.92
N GLU A 111 -2.80 -4.04 -6.79
CA GLU A 111 -2.55 -2.69 -7.31
C GLU A 111 -1.27 -2.12 -6.70
N TYR A 112 -1.14 -2.13 -5.37
CA TYR A 112 0.03 -1.58 -4.70
C TYR A 112 1.32 -2.29 -5.13
N ALA A 113 1.33 -3.63 -5.18
CA ALA A 113 2.46 -4.39 -5.71
C ALA A 113 2.75 -4.04 -7.18
N GLY A 114 1.69 -3.94 -8.00
CA GLY A 114 1.76 -3.60 -9.42
C GLY A 114 2.39 -2.23 -9.66
N ILE A 115 2.02 -1.22 -8.88
CA ILE A 115 2.59 0.14 -8.97
C ILE A 115 4.09 0.13 -8.65
N VAL A 116 4.51 -0.60 -7.62
CA VAL A 116 5.94 -0.71 -7.25
C VAL A 116 6.73 -1.42 -8.35
N ILE A 117 6.17 -2.46 -8.96
CA ILE A 117 6.77 -3.18 -10.09
C ILE A 117 6.84 -2.28 -11.33
N LEU A 118 5.77 -1.54 -11.62
CA LEU A 118 5.68 -0.62 -12.74
C LEU A 118 6.70 0.53 -12.61
N TYR A 119 6.90 1.05 -11.40
CA TYR A 119 7.94 2.04 -11.11
C TYR A 119 9.32 1.54 -11.56
N ASP A 120 9.69 0.32 -11.18
CA ASP A 120 11.00 -0.27 -11.53
C ASP A 120 11.13 -0.46 -13.04
N TYR A 121 10.09 -1.00 -13.69
CA TYR A 121 10.06 -1.21 -15.14
C TYR A 121 10.28 0.10 -15.92
N LEU A 122 9.64 1.20 -15.50
CA LEU A 122 9.68 2.49 -16.21
C LEU A 122 10.93 3.34 -15.89
N ASN A 123 11.45 3.27 -14.66
CA ASN A 123 12.50 4.19 -14.20
C ASN A 123 13.88 3.54 -14.05
N ARG A 124 13.98 2.29 -13.61
CA ARG A 124 15.29 1.68 -13.36
C ARG A 124 16.08 1.41 -14.64
N LYS A 125 15.40 1.09 -15.74
CA LYS A 125 16.04 1.00 -17.08
C LYS A 125 16.58 2.34 -17.57
N LYS A 126 16.02 3.47 -17.13
CA LYS A 126 16.47 4.81 -17.52
C LYS A 126 17.64 5.29 -16.65
N GLU A 127 17.58 5.04 -15.34
CA GLU A 127 18.64 5.41 -14.39
C GLU A 127 19.93 4.61 -14.63
N LEU A 128 19.86 3.32 -14.98
CA LEU A 128 21.05 2.52 -15.34
C LEU A 128 21.67 2.88 -16.69
N ARG A 129 20.95 3.62 -17.55
CA ARG A 129 21.47 4.08 -18.86
C ARG A 129 22.15 5.45 -18.79
N THR A 130 22.02 6.16 -17.66
CA THR A 130 22.51 7.53 -17.47
C THR A 130 23.64 7.62 -16.44
N ALA A 131 24.04 6.48 -15.85
CA ALA A 131 25.19 6.31 -14.96
C ALA A 131 26.32 5.57 -15.66
#